data_AF-A0A3C1YPS4-F1
#
_entry.id   AF-A0A3C1YPS4-F1
#
_cell.length_a   1.000
_cell.length_b   1.000
_cell.length_c   1.000
_cell.angle_alpha   90.00
_cell.angle_beta   90.00
_cell.angle_gamma   90.00
#
_symmetry.space_group_name_H-M   'P 1'
#
loop_
_entity.id
_entity.type
_entity.pdbx_description
1 polymer ?
#
loop_
_entity_poly.entity_id
_entity_poly.type
_entity_poly.pdbx_seq_one_letter_code
_entity_poly.pdbx_strand_id
1 'polypeptide(L)'
;AQMFGKWHIGKNPTPKANSYLILKFDFSGIDTKSYESTENGFLVNVKKGFNNFIHQYNFLFSTKDIEQINNSLSANICATKFFEVLNNPKFKNAIYLLIDE
;
A
#
# COMPACT_ATOMS: atom_id res chain seq x y z
N ALA A 1 -11.44 -21.16 -1.13
CA ALA A 1 -10.59 -22.26 -0.62
C ALA A 1 -9.76 -21.72 0.54
N GLN A 2 -9.78 -22.34 1.72
CA GLN A 2 -9.00 -21.88 2.86
C GLN A 2 -7.56 -22.37 2.69
N MET A 3 -6.63 -21.46 2.35
CA MET A 3 -5.21 -21.80 2.31
C MET A 3 -4.82 -22.42 3.66
N PHE A 4 -4.17 -23.58 3.57
CA PHE A 4 -3.67 -24.36 4.71
C PHE A 4 -4.68 -25.00 5.67
N GLY A 5 -5.99 -25.00 5.39
CA GLY A 5 -7.00 -25.55 6.33
C GLY A 5 -6.78 -27.00 6.78
N LYS A 6 -6.04 -27.81 6.00
CA LYS A 6 -5.71 -29.21 6.35
C LYS A 6 -4.49 -29.33 7.28
N TRP A 7 -3.62 -28.33 7.31
CA TRP A 7 -2.31 -28.37 7.95
C TRP A 7 -2.34 -27.77 9.37
N HIS A 8 -1.32 -28.07 10.17
CA HIS A 8 -1.20 -27.57 11.54
C HIS A 8 -1.32 -26.05 11.62
N ILE A 9 -0.69 -25.32 10.70
CA ILE A 9 -0.73 -23.85 10.62
C ILE A 9 -2.11 -23.27 10.27
N GLY A 10 -2.99 -24.05 9.61
CA GLY A 10 -4.37 -23.64 9.35
C GLY A 10 -5.32 -23.98 10.49
N LYS A 11 -5.00 -25.03 11.27
CA LYS A 11 -5.76 -25.42 12.48
C LYS A 11 -5.33 -24.63 13.73
N ASN A 12 -4.09 -24.17 13.77
CA ASN A 12 -3.49 -23.40 14.87
C ASN A 12 -2.84 -22.13 14.28
N PRO A 13 -3.65 -21.16 13.82
CA PRO A 13 -3.13 -19.90 13.29
C PRO A 13 -2.38 -19.14 14.38
N THR A 14 -1.34 -18.41 14.00
CA THR A 14 -0.65 -17.50 14.93
C THR A 14 -1.59 -16.34 15.29
N PRO A 15 -1.41 -15.70 16.46
CA PRO A 15 -2.28 -14.59 16.89
C PRO A 15 -2.36 -13.42 15.91
N LYS A 16 -1.37 -13.29 15.01
CA LYS A 16 -1.27 -12.22 14.02
C LYS A 16 -1.60 -12.67 12.58
N ALA A 17 -2.08 -13.90 12.40
CA ALA A 17 -2.44 -14.39 11.08
C ALA A 17 -3.53 -13.48 10.46
N ASN A 18 -3.24 -12.91 9.29
CA ASN A 18 -4.11 -11.97 8.57
C ASN A 18 -4.50 -10.69 9.34
N SER A 19 -3.75 -10.31 10.38
CA SER A 19 -4.06 -9.11 11.17
C SER A 19 -3.51 -7.81 10.56
N TYR A 20 -2.57 -7.92 9.62
CA TYR A 20 -1.88 -6.79 9.01
C TYR A 20 -2.43 -6.45 7.62
N LEU A 21 -2.50 -5.16 7.32
CA LEU A 21 -2.67 -4.67 5.96
C LEU A 21 -1.28 -4.58 5.31
N ILE A 22 -1.11 -5.12 4.11
CA ILE A 22 0.20 -5.16 3.46
C ILE A 22 0.30 -4.01 2.45
N LEU A 23 1.22 -3.07 2.69
CA LEU A 23 1.60 -2.04 1.74
C LEU A 23 2.94 -2.43 1.13
N LYS A 24 2.97 -2.70 -0.18
CA LYS A 24 4.20 -2.99 -0.92
C LYS A 24 4.55 -1.84 -1.86
N PHE A 25 5.76 -1.34 -1.75
CA PHE A 25 6.42 -0.59 -2.81
C PHE A 25 7.42 -1.48 -3.52
N ASP A 26 7.53 -1.27 -4.82
CA ASP A 26 8.43 -1.97 -5.73
C ASP A 26 9.02 -0.88 -6.62
N PHE A 27 10.30 -0.60 -6.40
CA PHE A 27 10.99 0.47 -7.10
C PHE A 27 11.73 -0.03 -8.36
N SER A 28 11.52 -1.30 -8.73
CA SER A 28 12.28 -1.94 -9.79
C SER A 28 12.08 -1.24 -11.12
N GLY A 29 13.16 -1.15 -11.90
CA GLY A 29 13.12 -0.60 -13.24
C GLY A 29 12.92 0.92 -13.33
N ILE A 30 13.15 1.68 -12.26
CA ILE A 30 13.27 3.14 -12.36
C ILE A 30 14.46 3.49 -13.24
N ASP A 31 14.24 4.34 -14.25
CA ASP A 31 15.31 4.88 -15.08
C ASP A 31 16.08 5.96 -14.31
N THR A 32 17.31 5.64 -13.92
CA THR A 32 18.17 6.51 -13.12
C THR A 32 19.12 7.39 -13.96
N LYS A 33 18.94 7.46 -15.28
CA LYS A 33 19.82 8.22 -16.19
C LYS A 33 19.76 9.74 -16.00
N SER A 34 18.63 10.29 -15.57
CA SER A 34 18.49 11.71 -15.25
C SER A 34 17.69 11.90 -13.96
N TYR A 35 17.86 13.07 -13.35
CA TYR A 35 17.06 13.46 -12.17
C TYR A 35 15.55 13.38 -12.48
N GLU A 36 15.14 13.90 -13.64
CA GLU A 36 13.73 13.92 -14.05
C GLU A 36 13.18 12.51 -14.30
N SER A 37 13.94 11.61 -14.96
CA SER A 37 13.50 10.23 -15.17
C SER A 37 13.39 9.46 -13.85
N THR A 38 14.32 9.71 -12.93
CA THR A 38 14.33 9.11 -11.59
C THR A 38 13.14 9.58 -10.76
N GLU A 39 12.91 10.89 -10.71
CA GLU A 39 11.82 11.50 -9.94
C GLU A 39 10.45 11.04 -10.47
N ASN A 40 10.28 11.02 -11.79
CA ASN A 40 9.05 10.52 -12.41
C ASN A 40 8.83 9.03 -12.14
N GLY A 41 9.87 8.20 -12.27
CA GLY A 41 9.81 6.77 -11.98
C GLY A 41 9.43 6.50 -10.52
N PHE A 42 10.02 7.25 -9.60
CA PHE A 42 9.69 7.17 -8.18
C PHE A 42 8.23 7.54 -7.91
N LEU A 43 7.74 8.66 -8.48
CA LEU A 43 6.34 9.08 -8.36
C LEU A 43 5.37 8.00 -8.87
N VAL A 44 5.66 7.42 -10.04
CA VAL A 44 4.84 6.37 -10.64
C VAL A 44 4.78 5.14 -9.73
N ASN A 45 5.92 4.68 -9.22
CA ASN A 45 5.98 3.48 -8.37
C ASN A 45 5.33 3.71 -6.99
N VAL A 46 5.46 4.90 -6.39
CA VAL A 46 4.71 5.27 -5.17
C VAL A 46 3.21 5.25 -5.40
N LYS A 47 2.73 5.92 -6.47
CA LYS A 47 1.29 5.91 -6.82
C LYS A 47 0.78 4.50 -7.08
N LYS A 48 1.57 3.67 -7.76
CA LYS A 48 1.24 2.26 -8.02
C LYS A 48 1.11 1.47 -6.72
N GLY A 49 2.03 1.63 -5.77
CA GLY A 49 1.97 0.99 -4.46
C GLY A 49 0.68 1.34 -3.70
N PHE A 50 0.32 2.62 -3.64
CA PHE A 50 -0.92 3.06 -3.00
C PHE A 50 -2.17 2.58 -3.74
N ASN A 51 -2.20 2.65 -5.06
CA ASN A 51 -3.34 2.17 -5.85
C ASN A 51 -3.57 0.67 -5.67
N ASN A 52 -2.49 -0.13 -5.62
CA ASN A 52 -2.58 -1.55 -5.33
C ASN A 52 -3.13 -1.81 -3.92
N PHE A 53 -2.66 -1.05 -2.93
CA PHE A 53 -3.17 -1.14 -1.55
C PHE A 53 -4.67 -0.81 -1.48
N ILE A 54 -5.09 0.30 -2.10
CA ILE A 54 -6.49 0.73 -2.14
C ILE A 54 -7.34 -0.33 -2.85
N HIS A 55 -6.88 -0.87 -3.97
CA HIS A 55 -7.60 -1.91 -4.69
C HIS A 55 -7.79 -3.17 -3.83
N GLN A 56 -6.75 -3.60 -3.12
CA GLN A 56 -6.79 -4.77 -2.25
C GLN A 56 -7.73 -4.58 -1.04
N TYR A 57 -7.81 -3.36 -0.52
CA TYR A 57 -8.58 -3.02 0.69
C TYR A 57 -9.69 -2.00 0.41
N ASN A 58 -10.31 -2.09 -0.77
CA ASN A 58 -11.24 -1.07 -1.28
C ASN A 58 -12.39 -0.75 -0.32
N PHE A 59 -12.86 -1.73 0.45
CA PHE A 59 -13.91 -1.62 1.45
C PHE A 59 -13.58 -0.66 2.61
N LEU A 60 -12.30 -0.30 2.80
CA LEU A 60 -11.85 0.67 3.79
C LEU A 60 -11.84 2.12 3.26
N PHE A 61 -11.94 2.32 1.94
CA PHE A 61 -11.78 3.62 1.29
C PHE A 61 -13.11 4.14 0.72
N SER A 62 -13.37 5.42 0.92
CA SER A 62 -14.45 6.14 0.23
C SER A 62 -13.95 6.73 -1.09
N THR A 63 -14.86 7.10 -1.99
CA THR A 63 -14.50 7.82 -3.24
C THR A 63 -13.72 9.10 -2.97
N LYS A 64 -14.12 9.85 -1.92
CA LYS A 64 -13.41 11.06 -1.49
C LYS A 64 -11.96 10.79 -1.05
N ASP A 65 -11.73 9.69 -0.31
CA ASP A 65 -10.38 9.31 0.12
C ASP A 65 -9.48 9.05 -1.11
N ILE A 66 -10.02 8.32 -2.10
CA ILE A 66 -9.30 7.96 -3.32
C ILE A 66 -8.96 9.20 -4.15
N GLU A 67 -9.91 10.12 -4.31
CA GLU A 67 -9.69 11.39 -5.01
C GLU A 67 -8.62 12.24 -4.33
N GLN A 68 -8.63 12.33 -2.99
CA GLN A 68 -7.64 13.07 -2.23
C GLN A 68 -6.22 12.54 -2.50
N ILE A 69 -6.04 11.22 -2.50
CA ILE A 69 -4.74 10.56 -2.73
C ILE A 69 -4.25 10.76 -4.17
N ASN A 70 -5.13 10.55 -5.16
CA ASN A 70 -4.78 10.57 -6.59
C ASN A 70 -4.44 11.97 -7.13
N ASN A 71 -5.02 13.03 -6.57
CA ASN A 71 -4.78 14.43 -6.98
C ASN A 71 -3.42 14.99 -6.49
N SER A 72 -2.39 14.15 -6.41
CA SER A 72 -1.07 14.52 -5.89
C SER A 72 -0.04 14.63 -7.01
N LEU A 73 0.68 15.76 -7.04
CA LEU A 73 1.65 16.08 -8.09
C LEU A 73 3.03 15.48 -7.83
N SER A 74 3.36 15.15 -6.58
CA SER A 74 4.64 14.58 -6.18
C SER A 74 4.47 13.42 -5.21
N ALA A 75 5.53 12.60 -5.07
CA ALA A 75 5.48 11.35 -4.31
C ALA A 75 5.28 11.60 -2.82
N ASN A 76 5.95 12.64 -2.28
CA ASN A 76 5.81 13.06 -0.89
C ASN A 76 4.39 13.54 -0.58
N ILE A 77 3.78 14.36 -1.44
CA ILE A 77 2.40 14.84 -1.24
C ILE A 77 1.43 13.66 -1.27
N CYS A 78 1.63 12.72 -2.21
CA CYS A 78 0.82 11.51 -2.30
C CYS A 78 0.90 10.68 -1.02
N ALA A 79 2.12 10.47 -0.50
CA ALA A 79 2.35 9.74 0.74
C ALA A 79 1.71 10.44 1.95
N THR A 80 1.90 11.75 2.10
CA THR A 80 1.30 12.52 3.20
C THR A 80 -0.23 12.36 3.20
N LYS A 81 -0.89 12.59 2.06
CA LYS A 81 -2.35 12.45 1.96
C LYS A 81 -2.82 11.02 2.21
N PHE A 82 -2.06 10.02 1.76
CA PHE A 82 -2.36 8.62 2.03
C PHE A 82 -2.34 8.33 3.53
N PHE A 83 -1.29 8.75 4.25
CA PHE A 83 -1.20 8.55 5.70
C PHE A 83 -2.22 9.38 6.49
N GLU A 84 -2.61 10.57 6.00
CA GLU A 84 -3.73 11.33 6.58
C GLU A 84 -5.05 10.56 6.51
N VAL A 85 -5.36 9.92 5.38
CA VAL A 85 -6.54 9.05 5.25
C VAL A 85 -6.45 7.88 6.24
N LEU A 86 -5.27 7.29 6.39
CA LEU A 86 -5.05 6.16 7.30
C LEU A 86 -5.13 6.51 8.79
N ASN A 87 -4.93 7.78 9.17
CA ASN A 87 -5.13 8.23 10.55
C ASN A 87 -6.60 8.18 10.99
N ASN A 88 -7.54 7.90 10.08
CA ASN A 88 -8.94 7.70 10.43
C ASN A 88 -9.12 6.45 11.32
N PRO A 89 -9.89 6.52 12.43
CA PRO A 89 -10.15 5.39 13.33
C PRO A 89 -10.75 4.13 12.69
N LYS A 90 -11.26 4.22 11.46
CA LYS A 90 -11.71 3.06 10.67
C LYS A 90 -10.57 2.08 10.34
N PHE A 91 -9.32 2.57 10.27
CA PHE A 91 -8.14 1.74 10.05
C PHE A 91 -7.59 1.24 11.39
N LYS A 92 -8.10 0.07 11.84
CA LYS A 92 -7.70 -0.53 13.12
C LYS A 92 -6.50 -1.48 13.00
N ASN A 93 -6.23 -1.95 11.80
CA ASN A 93 -5.19 -2.92 11.53
C ASN A 93 -3.84 -2.22 11.31
N ALA A 94 -2.78 -2.75 11.92
CA ALA A 94 -1.43 -2.28 11.65
C ALA A 94 -1.06 -2.53 10.18
N ILE A 95 -0.28 -1.61 9.60
CA ILE A 95 0.25 -1.75 8.25
C ILE A 95 1.63 -2.38 8.33
N TYR A 96 1.85 -3.43 7.54
CA TYR A 96 3.17 -3.98 7.30
C TYR A 96 3.69 -3.43 5.98
N LEU A 97 4.76 -2.65 6.07
CA LEU A 97 5.39 -1.99 4.92
C LEU A 97 6.49 -2.87 4.34
N LEU A 98 6.35 -3.21 3.07
CA LEU A 98 7.35 -3.88 2.26
C LEU A 98 7.91 -2.88 1.26
N ILE A 99 9.23 -2.78 1.18
CA ILE A 99 9.93 -1.97 0.19
C ILE A 99 10.90 -2.88 -0.53
N ASP A 100 10.79 -2.90 -1.85
CA ASP A 100 11.64 -3.65 -2.77
C ASP A 100 12.29 -2.68 -3.77
N GLU A 101 13.47 -3.04 -4.29
CA GLU A 101 14.26 -2.21 -5.23
C GLU A 101 13.79 -2.33 -6.66
#